data_AF-A0A812L298-F1
#
_entry.id   AF-A0A812L298-F1
#
_cell.length_a   1.000
_cell.length_b   1.000
_cell.length_c   1.000
_cell.angle_alpha   90.00
_cell.angle_beta   90.00
_cell.angle_gamma   90.00
#
_symmetry.space_group_name_H-M   'P 1'
#
loop_
_entity.id
_entity.type
_entity.pdbx_description
1 polymer ?
#
loop_
_entity_poly.entity_id
_entity_poly.type
_entity_poly.pdbx_seq_one_letter_code
_entity_poly.pdbx_strand_id
1 'polypeptide(L)'
;MPKDSIKVYIKWAKETAELFQDLEINWSEKELVKIQCPESPDAPITIDDMSTWIESRVESMYETATQGMDKIMVQVQWIATASSPEIEIQLALNWNDAVHEHFKDEDLVVVECQAMSESGEEETGPNYTKQNLKDIRKTLRFSLSDRVICNCGPLWLPGSVVGTAVESDGELFPYLVKTVCFELLFLVKSAALGRMTSSRPKLRFAEGERVAVRVRNSNDGLECWCSGRVAALWPQLPGESKWDIDGITGEFPKEVPYRVDLLAGPANWIFVHWDNHTLIRREGLQPQTRVKGISKRLEIRRRDDGTMEQVDHLTEHRKPVSKINADMDMSDSDSDQD
;
A
#
# COMPACT_ATOMS: atom_id res chain seq x y z
N MET A 1 -34.89 -5.03 -6.78
CA MET A 1 -34.24 -6.35 -6.93
C MET A 1 -32.78 -6.17 -6.56
N PRO A 2 -32.16 -7.10 -5.83
CA PRO A 2 -30.74 -7.00 -5.50
C PRO A 2 -29.95 -6.83 -6.80
N LYS A 3 -29.07 -5.82 -6.81
CA LYS A 3 -28.16 -5.51 -7.90
C LYS A 3 -26.77 -6.05 -7.53
N ASP A 4 -26.76 -7.32 -7.15
CA ASP A 4 -25.61 -8.04 -6.61
C ASP A 4 -24.80 -8.76 -7.70
N SER A 5 -25.24 -8.67 -8.96
CA SER A 5 -24.54 -9.21 -10.12
C SER A 5 -24.79 -8.41 -11.39
N ILE A 6 -23.81 -8.40 -12.28
CA ILE A 6 -23.91 -7.85 -13.64
C ILE A 6 -23.42 -8.88 -14.65
N LYS A 7 -24.01 -8.89 -15.84
CA LYS A 7 -23.50 -9.66 -16.99
C LYS A 7 -22.94 -8.73 -18.05
N VAL A 8 -21.69 -8.88 -18.47
CA VAL A 8 -21.07 -7.99 -19.46
C VAL A 8 -20.18 -8.79 -20.41
N TYR A 9 -19.89 -8.21 -21.58
CA TYR A 9 -18.80 -8.64 -22.43
C TYR A 9 -17.57 -7.80 -22.10
N ILE A 10 -16.41 -8.42 -21.97
CA ILE A 10 -15.14 -7.72 -21.72
C ILE A 10 -14.32 -7.69 -23.01
N LYS A 11 -13.90 -6.50 -23.39
CA LYS A 11 -12.96 -6.24 -24.46
C LYS A 11 -11.74 -5.53 -23.90
N TRP A 12 -10.56 -5.96 -24.31
CA TRP A 12 -9.33 -5.28 -23.92
C TRP A 12 -9.14 -4.01 -24.74
N ALA A 13 -8.59 -2.99 -24.09
CA ALA A 13 -7.94 -1.90 -24.80
C ALA A 13 -6.78 -2.44 -25.64
N LYS A 14 -6.35 -1.68 -26.65
CA LYS A 14 -5.44 -2.18 -27.69
C LYS A 14 -4.10 -2.63 -27.10
N GLU A 15 -3.52 -1.80 -26.24
CA GLU A 15 -2.25 -2.02 -25.56
C GLU A 15 -2.32 -3.25 -24.65
N THR A 16 -3.39 -3.38 -23.88
CA THR A 16 -3.66 -4.57 -23.06
C THR A 16 -3.83 -5.83 -23.90
N ALA A 17 -4.51 -5.75 -25.05
CA ALA A 17 -4.70 -6.90 -25.94
C ALA A 17 -3.37 -7.41 -26.51
N GLU A 18 -2.47 -6.50 -26.90
CA GLU A 18 -1.12 -6.82 -27.36
C GLU A 18 -0.31 -7.48 -26.24
N LEU A 19 -0.32 -6.90 -25.03
CA LEU A 19 0.35 -7.45 -23.85
C LEU A 19 -0.15 -8.87 -23.52
N PHE A 20 -1.47 -9.07 -23.51
CA PHE A 20 -2.08 -10.36 -23.14
C PHE A 20 -1.90 -11.42 -24.22
N GLN A 21 -1.73 -11.02 -25.48
CA GLN A 21 -1.35 -11.93 -26.55
C GLN A 21 0.05 -12.50 -26.33
N ASP A 22 1.02 -11.67 -25.91
CA ASP A 22 2.38 -12.09 -25.62
C ASP A 22 2.46 -13.01 -24.38
N LEU A 23 1.56 -12.81 -23.41
CA LEU A 23 1.42 -13.65 -22.21
C LEU A 23 0.55 -14.90 -22.42
N GLU A 24 0.11 -15.18 -23.65
CA GLU A 24 -0.76 -16.30 -24.01
C GLU A 24 -2.10 -16.37 -23.23
N ILE A 25 -2.61 -15.22 -22.78
CA ILE A 25 -3.87 -15.13 -22.03
C ILE A 25 -5.05 -15.23 -23.00
N ASN A 26 -5.69 -16.39 -23.04
CA ASN A 26 -6.76 -16.70 -23.99
C ASN A 26 -8.15 -16.23 -23.51
N TRP A 27 -8.39 -14.92 -23.52
CA TRP A 27 -9.70 -14.33 -23.19
C TRP A 27 -10.54 -14.11 -24.45
N SER A 28 -11.78 -14.61 -24.46
CA SER A 28 -12.71 -14.43 -25.58
C SER A 28 -13.60 -13.20 -25.37
N GLU A 29 -13.50 -12.19 -26.23
CA GLU A 29 -14.40 -11.01 -26.23
C GLU A 29 -15.88 -11.37 -26.45
N LYS A 30 -16.17 -12.60 -26.89
CA LYS A 30 -17.53 -13.12 -27.12
C LYS A 30 -18.11 -13.81 -25.89
N GLU A 31 -17.33 -14.00 -24.84
CA GLU A 31 -17.79 -14.61 -23.60
C GLU A 31 -18.61 -13.60 -22.79
N LEU A 32 -19.87 -13.94 -22.50
CA LEU A 32 -20.70 -13.18 -21.58
C LEU A 32 -20.34 -13.61 -20.15
N VAL A 33 -19.63 -12.75 -19.42
CA VAL A 33 -19.22 -13.04 -18.04
C VAL A 33 -20.23 -12.51 -17.04
N LYS A 34 -20.48 -13.27 -15.97
CA LYS A 34 -21.29 -12.84 -14.83
C LYS A 34 -20.38 -12.51 -13.66
N ILE A 35 -20.37 -11.24 -13.25
CA ILE A 35 -19.62 -10.74 -12.10
C ILE A 35 -20.57 -10.65 -10.91
N GLN A 36 -20.17 -11.19 -9.76
CA GLN A 36 -20.98 -11.23 -8.53
C GLN A 36 -20.09 -10.92 -7.32
N CYS A 37 -20.52 -9.99 -6.45
CA CYS A 37 -19.78 -9.68 -5.23
C CYS A 37 -20.00 -10.81 -4.18
N PRO A 38 -18.95 -11.45 -3.66
CA PRO A 38 -19.11 -12.57 -2.73
C PRO A 38 -19.40 -12.14 -1.29
N GLU A 39 -19.10 -10.90 -0.91
CA GLU A 39 -19.01 -10.51 0.50
C GLU A 39 -20.29 -9.89 1.09
N SER A 40 -21.19 -9.34 0.26
CA SER A 40 -22.42 -8.72 0.74
C SER A 40 -23.54 -8.84 -0.29
N PRO A 41 -24.51 -9.77 -0.12
CA PRO A 41 -25.61 -9.97 -1.07
C PRO A 41 -26.55 -8.75 -1.20
N ASP A 42 -26.49 -7.82 -0.26
CA ASP A 42 -27.30 -6.60 -0.25
C ASP A 42 -26.54 -5.34 -0.69
N ALA A 43 -25.22 -5.42 -0.91
CA ALA A 43 -24.44 -4.28 -1.39
C ALA A 43 -24.42 -4.24 -2.92
N PRO A 44 -24.50 -3.06 -3.55
CA PRO A 44 -24.28 -2.93 -4.99
C PRO A 44 -22.82 -3.27 -5.30
N ILE A 45 -22.60 -3.95 -6.44
CA ILE A 45 -21.24 -4.12 -6.97
C ILE A 45 -20.68 -2.75 -7.34
N THR A 46 -19.46 -2.46 -6.90
CA THR A 46 -18.71 -1.25 -7.24
C THR A 46 -17.78 -1.47 -8.44
N ILE A 47 -17.30 -0.38 -9.05
CA ILE A 47 -16.29 -0.46 -10.13
C ILE A 47 -15.02 -1.19 -9.64
N ASP A 48 -14.62 -0.96 -8.38
CA ASP A 48 -13.51 -1.67 -7.72
C ASP A 48 -13.76 -3.19 -7.63
N ASP A 49 -14.95 -3.62 -7.19
CA ASP A 49 -15.31 -5.05 -7.13
C ASP A 49 -15.22 -5.72 -8.52
N MET A 50 -15.69 -5.02 -9.55
CA MET A 50 -15.60 -5.49 -10.94
C MET A 50 -14.15 -5.58 -11.41
N SER A 51 -13.32 -4.59 -11.06
CA SER A 51 -11.88 -4.54 -11.32
C SER A 51 -11.17 -5.76 -10.73
N THR A 52 -11.30 -5.97 -9.43
CA THR A 52 -10.67 -7.08 -8.71
C THR A 52 -11.11 -8.44 -9.25
N TRP A 53 -12.37 -8.58 -9.65
CA TRP A 53 -12.85 -9.82 -10.26
C TRP A 53 -12.19 -10.08 -11.62
N ILE A 54 -12.01 -9.04 -12.45
CA ILE A 54 -11.34 -9.15 -13.75
C ILE A 54 -9.87 -9.53 -13.55
N GLU A 55 -9.16 -8.82 -12.67
CA GLU A 55 -7.76 -9.07 -12.32
C GLU A 55 -7.56 -10.53 -11.91
N SER A 56 -8.28 -10.98 -10.88
CA SER A 56 -8.17 -12.35 -10.36
C SER A 56 -8.47 -13.42 -11.41
N ARG A 57 -9.41 -13.15 -12.33
CA ARG A 57 -9.72 -14.09 -13.41
C ARG A 57 -8.60 -14.17 -14.44
N VAL A 58 -8.02 -13.04 -14.83
CA VAL A 58 -6.89 -12.98 -15.77
C VAL A 58 -5.66 -13.68 -15.16
N GLU A 59 -5.35 -13.41 -13.89
CA GLU A 59 -4.27 -14.05 -13.15
C GLU A 59 -4.44 -15.58 -13.13
N SER A 60 -5.65 -16.07 -12.83
CA SER A 60 -5.94 -17.51 -12.84
C SER A 60 -5.80 -18.15 -14.23
N MET A 61 -6.17 -17.42 -15.30
CA MET A 61 -5.97 -17.90 -16.67
C MET A 61 -4.49 -18.04 -17.02
N TYR A 62 -3.68 -17.06 -16.63
CA TYR A 62 -2.24 -17.11 -16.82
C TYR A 62 -1.58 -18.23 -16.03
N GLU A 63 -1.89 -18.34 -14.73
CA GLU A 63 -1.38 -19.43 -13.88
C GLU A 63 -1.74 -20.82 -14.46
N THR A 64 -2.95 -20.95 -15.02
CA THR A 64 -3.36 -22.17 -15.72
C THR A 64 -2.53 -22.42 -16.98
N ALA A 65 -2.27 -21.38 -17.78
CA ALA A 65 -1.48 -21.48 -19.01
C ALA A 65 -0.02 -21.87 -18.71
N THR A 66 0.56 -21.34 -17.63
CA THR A 66 1.93 -21.64 -17.18
C THR A 66 2.02 -22.90 -16.32
N GLN A 67 0.91 -23.60 -16.09
CA GLN A 67 0.83 -24.77 -15.19
C GLN A 67 1.33 -24.48 -13.77
N GLY A 68 1.16 -23.24 -13.30
CA GLY A 68 1.62 -22.75 -12.01
C GLY A 68 3.13 -22.55 -11.90
N MET A 69 3.88 -22.62 -13.00
CA MET A 69 5.33 -22.37 -13.00
C MET A 69 5.67 -20.88 -12.84
N ASP A 70 4.71 -20.00 -13.11
CA ASP A 70 4.86 -18.55 -13.02
C ASP A 70 3.53 -17.93 -12.63
N LYS A 71 3.59 -16.72 -12.06
CA LYS A 71 2.42 -15.92 -11.69
C LYS A 71 2.52 -14.55 -12.30
N ILE A 72 1.37 -13.92 -12.50
CA ILE A 72 1.29 -12.51 -12.86
C ILE A 72 0.51 -11.76 -11.82
N MET A 73 0.86 -10.49 -11.62
CA MET A 73 0.01 -9.49 -10.99
C MET A 73 -0.64 -8.66 -12.07
N VAL A 74 -1.97 -8.56 -12.05
CA VAL A 74 -2.73 -7.73 -13.00
C VAL A 74 -3.38 -6.59 -12.24
N GLN A 75 -3.27 -5.38 -12.80
CA GLN A 75 -3.94 -4.19 -12.27
C GLN A 75 -4.71 -3.48 -13.37
N VAL A 76 -6.03 -3.43 -13.24
CA VAL A 76 -6.89 -2.65 -14.13
C VAL A 76 -6.65 -1.17 -13.86
N GLN A 77 -6.34 -0.43 -14.92
CA GLN A 77 -6.06 1.00 -14.86
C GLN A 77 -7.34 1.82 -15.03
N TRP A 78 -8.25 1.37 -15.89
CA TRP A 78 -9.56 1.98 -16.11
C TRP A 78 -10.55 1.03 -16.78
N ILE A 79 -11.84 1.35 -16.63
CA ILE A 79 -12.98 0.62 -17.20
C ILE A 79 -13.91 1.64 -17.88
N ALA A 80 -14.34 1.36 -19.11
CA ALA A 80 -15.22 2.24 -19.89
C ALA A 80 -16.28 1.46 -20.69
N THR A 81 -17.36 2.14 -21.11
CA THR A 81 -18.33 1.57 -22.05
C THR A 81 -17.86 1.73 -23.50
N ALA A 82 -17.99 0.69 -24.32
CA ALA A 82 -17.65 0.75 -25.75
C ALA A 82 -18.51 1.74 -26.56
N SER A 83 -19.64 2.18 -25.99
CA SER A 83 -20.57 3.11 -26.63
C SER A 83 -20.15 4.59 -26.53
N SER A 84 -19.13 4.91 -25.73
CA SER A 84 -18.66 6.29 -25.58
C SER A 84 -17.75 6.66 -26.76
N PRO A 85 -18.14 7.60 -27.64
CA PRO A 85 -17.40 7.93 -28.87
C PRO A 85 -16.06 8.64 -28.62
N GLU A 86 -15.71 8.93 -27.37
CA GLU A 86 -14.50 9.61 -26.94
C GLU A 86 -13.75 8.76 -25.89
N ILE A 87 -13.35 7.54 -26.26
CA ILE A 87 -12.51 6.67 -25.41
C ILE A 87 -11.20 7.38 -25.03
N GLU A 88 -10.73 8.34 -25.83
CA GLU A 88 -9.40 8.93 -25.66
C GLU A 88 -9.19 9.80 -24.41
N ILE A 89 -10.22 10.32 -23.71
CA ILE A 89 -9.99 11.21 -22.54
C ILE A 89 -11.05 11.12 -21.42
N GLN A 90 -11.99 10.17 -21.44
CA GLN A 90 -13.01 10.15 -20.37
C GLN A 90 -12.44 9.70 -19.02
N LEU A 91 -12.63 10.57 -18.03
CA LEU A 91 -12.38 10.41 -16.60
C LEU A 91 -12.60 8.95 -16.19
N ALA A 92 -11.54 8.30 -15.70
CA ALA A 92 -11.67 7.00 -15.04
C ALA A 92 -12.89 7.04 -14.11
N LEU A 93 -13.78 6.07 -14.27
CA LEU A 93 -14.94 5.93 -13.40
C LEU A 93 -14.47 5.92 -11.95
N ASN A 94 -15.23 6.54 -11.05
CA ASN A 94 -14.86 6.50 -9.64
C ASN A 94 -14.99 5.05 -9.16
N TRP A 95 -13.91 4.50 -8.60
CA TRP A 95 -13.84 3.11 -8.14
C TRP A 95 -14.97 2.73 -7.16
N ASN A 96 -15.51 3.69 -6.41
CA ASN A 96 -16.59 3.46 -5.45
C ASN A 96 -18.00 3.57 -6.04
N ASP A 97 -18.14 3.97 -7.31
CA ASP A 97 -19.46 4.07 -7.94
C ASP A 97 -20.05 2.67 -8.14
N ALA A 98 -21.37 2.57 -8.07
CA ALA A 98 -22.04 1.31 -8.34
C ALA A 98 -21.98 1.01 -9.86
N VAL A 99 -21.58 -0.21 -10.22
CA VAL A 99 -21.42 -0.65 -11.62
C VAL A 99 -22.68 -0.36 -12.46
N HIS A 100 -23.86 -0.59 -11.87
CA HIS A 100 -25.15 -0.38 -12.54
C HIS A 100 -25.55 1.08 -12.79
N GLU A 101 -24.77 2.04 -12.32
CA GLU A 101 -24.93 3.46 -12.71
C GLU A 101 -24.29 3.73 -14.08
N HIS A 102 -23.30 2.92 -14.46
CA HIS A 102 -22.48 3.10 -15.65
C HIS A 102 -22.71 2.03 -16.72
N PHE A 103 -23.11 0.81 -16.31
CA PHE A 103 -23.26 -0.34 -17.19
C PHE A 103 -24.63 -1.02 -17.05
N LYS A 104 -25.08 -1.63 -18.14
CA LYS A 104 -26.25 -2.49 -18.23
C LYS A 104 -25.82 -3.93 -18.51
N ASP A 105 -26.72 -4.87 -18.22
CA ASP A 105 -26.50 -6.25 -18.63
C ASP A 105 -26.31 -6.34 -20.15
N GLU A 106 -25.36 -7.17 -20.57
CA GLU A 106 -24.92 -7.41 -21.94
C GLU A 106 -24.19 -6.23 -22.60
N ASP A 107 -23.83 -5.18 -21.85
CA ASP A 107 -22.96 -4.13 -22.36
C ASP A 107 -21.55 -4.68 -22.69
N LEU A 108 -20.93 -4.06 -23.69
CA LEU A 108 -19.51 -4.27 -24.02
C LEU A 108 -18.66 -3.26 -23.23
N VAL A 109 -17.86 -3.79 -22.32
CA VAL A 109 -16.98 -3.03 -21.44
C VAL A 109 -15.55 -3.11 -21.95
N VAL A 110 -14.91 -1.96 -22.11
CA VAL A 110 -13.50 -1.83 -22.51
C VAL A 110 -12.66 -1.66 -21.25
N VAL A 111 -11.60 -2.44 -21.14
CA VAL A 111 -10.74 -2.49 -19.95
C VAL A 111 -9.29 -2.35 -20.35
N GLU A 112 -8.57 -1.47 -19.67
CA GLU A 112 -7.10 -1.38 -19.75
C GLU A 112 -6.50 -1.97 -18.49
N CYS A 113 -5.52 -2.85 -18.66
CA CYS A 113 -4.77 -3.49 -17.59
C CYS A 113 -3.27 -3.25 -17.78
N GLN A 114 -2.57 -3.19 -16.66
CA GLN A 114 -1.14 -3.50 -16.61
C GLN A 114 -0.98 -4.91 -16.05
N ALA A 115 0.05 -5.62 -16.49
CA ALA A 115 0.42 -6.91 -15.94
C ALA A 115 1.94 -7.03 -15.81
N MET A 116 2.37 -7.75 -14.79
CA MET A 116 3.77 -8.04 -14.51
C MET A 116 3.89 -9.50 -14.08
N SER A 117 4.75 -10.30 -14.73
CA SER A 117 5.03 -11.67 -14.31
C SER A 117 6.14 -11.71 -13.26
N GLU A 118 6.06 -12.67 -12.32
CA GLU A 118 7.12 -12.92 -11.34
C GLU A 118 8.45 -13.28 -12.04
N SER A 119 8.39 -14.09 -13.11
CA SER A 119 9.57 -14.39 -13.93
C SER A 119 10.13 -13.16 -14.69
N GLY A 120 9.27 -12.21 -15.04
CA GLY A 120 9.63 -10.99 -15.76
C GLY A 120 10.36 -9.96 -14.88
N GLU A 121 10.15 -10.02 -13.56
CA GLU A 121 10.88 -9.20 -12.58
C GLU A 121 12.38 -9.58 -12.53
N GLU A 122 12.73 -10.86 -12.75
CA GLU A 122 14.12 -11.31 -12.65
C GLU A 122 14.98 -10.98 -13.89
N GLU A 123 14.40 -10.86 -15.09
CA GLU A 123 15.20 -10.90 -16.34
C GLU A 123 15.45 -9.57 -17.07
N THR A 124 14.87 -8.43 -16.65
CA THR A 124 14.98 -7.19 -17.47
C THR A 124 15.57 -5.96 -16.79
N GLY A 125 16.04 -6.09 -15.55
CA GLY A 125 16.98 -5.12 -14.99
C GLY A 125 18.30 -5.15 -15.79
N PRO A 126 18.82 -4.03 -16.32
CA PRO A 126 20.15 -4.03 -16.91
C PRO A 126 21.14 -4.56 -15.88
N ASN A 127 21.78 -5.70 -16.18
CA ASN A 127 22.75 -6.33 -15.30
C ASN A 127 23.94 -5.37 -15.07
N TYR A 128 23.91 -4.59 -13.99
CA TYR A 128 24.94 -3.61 -13.71
C TYR A 128 26.19 -4.33 -13.20
N THR A 129 27.21 -4.42 -14.05
CA THR A 129 28.49 -4.95 -13.58
C THR A 129 29.05 -4.06 -12.46
N LYS A 130 29.89 -4.63 -11.58
CA LYS A 130 30.59 -3.86 -10.53
C LYS A 130 31.35 -2.64 -11.09
N GLN A 131 31.81 -2.73 -12.33
CA GLN A 131 32.48 -1.64 -13.02
C GLN A 131 31.49 -0.55 -13.43
N ASN A 132 30.32 -0.92 -13.97
CA ASN A 132 29.25 0.03 -14.30
C ASN A 132 28.81 0.82 -13.07
N LEU A 133 28.55 0.15 -11.94
CA LEU A 133 28.19 0.81 -10.68
C LEU A 133 29.27 1.78 -10.21
N LYS A 134 30.55 1.41 -10.34
CA LYS A 134 31.67 2.27 -9.97
C LYS A 134 31.75 3.52 -10.85
N ASP A 135 31.44 3.39 -12.14
CA ASP A 135 31.46 4.52 -13.06
C ASP A 135 30.26 5.44 -12.86
N ILE A 136 29.08 4.90 -12.57
CA ILE A 136 27.90 5.68 -12.15
C ILE A 136 28.18 6.44 -10.85
N ARG A 137 28.78 5.79 -9.85
CA ARG A 137 29.12 6.46 -8.58
C ARG A 137 30.05 7.66 -8.74
N LYS A 138 30.88 7.71 -9.79
CA LYS A 138 31.75 8.87 -10.08
C LYS A 138 30.99 10.05 -10.67
N THR A 139 29.81 9.84 -11.26
CA THR A 139 28.99 10.92 -11.85
C THR A 139 27.99 11.50 -10.86
N LEU A 140 27.74 10.82 -9.74
CA LEU A 140 26.86 11.29 -8.69
C LEU A 140 27.43 12.53 -7.97
N ARG A 141 26.53 13.43 -7.59
CA ARG A 141 26.85 14.70 -6.94
C ARG A 141 27.15 14.53 -5.45
N PHE A 142 26.46 13.62 -4.79
CA PHE A 142 26.56 13.41 -3.34
C PHE A 142 27.30 12.12 -3.02
N SER A 143 28.13 12.16 -2.00
CA SER A 143 28.89 11.03 -1.45
C SER A 143 28.17 10.41 -0.25
N LEU A 144 28.60 9.23 0.16
CA LEU A 144 28.14 8.61 1.41
C LEU A 144 28.35 9.58 2.60
N SER A 145 27.36 9.64 3.47
CA SER A 145 27.25 10.54 4.64
C SER A 145 26.98 12.01 4.33
N ASP A 146 26.88 12.43 3.05
CA ASP A 146 26.48 13.79 2.73
C ASP A 146 25.07 14.09 3.25
N ARG A 147 24.89 15.31 3.74
CA ARG A 147 23.60 15.82 4.20
C ARG A 147 22.84 16.36 3.00
N VAL A 148 21.65 15.81 2.77
CA VAL A 148 20.79 16.16 1.63
C VAL A 148 19.37 16.46 2.11
N ILE A 149 18.60 17.12 1.27
CA ILE A 149 17.15 17.26 1.44
C ILE A 149 16.48 16.46 0.32
N CYS A 150 15.65 15.49 0.68
CA CYS A 150 14.96 14.60 -0.25
C CYS A 150 13.56 15.12 -0.53
N ASN A 151 13.21 15.26 -1.80
CA ASN A 151 11.83 15.44 -2.21
C ASN A 151 11.09 14.11 -2.12
N CYS A 152 10.06 14.04 -1.28
CA CYS A 152 9.20 12.89 -1.07
C CYS A 152 7.74 13.24 -1.45
N GLY A 153 7.56 13.86 -2.62
CA GLY A 153 6.26 14.30 -3.15
C GLY A 153 5.94 15.75 -2.71
N PRO A 154 4.93 15.98 -1.85
CA PRO A 154 4.64 17.33 -1.34
C PRO A 154 5.61 17.79 -0.23
N LEU A 155 6.56 16.95 0.18
CA LEU A 155 7.43 17.18 1.33
C LEU A 155 8.92 17.14 0.98
N TRP A 156 9.70 17.94 1.68
CA TRP A 156 11.17 17.94 1.62
C TRP A 156 11.74 17.50 2.98
N LEU A 157 12.47 16.39 3.02
CA LEU A 157 12.97 15.77 4.25
C LEU A 157 14.49 15.81 4.34
N PRO A 158 15.08 16.33 5.44
CA PRO A 158 16.52 16.26 5.62
C PRO A 158 16.96 14.81 5.91
N GLY A 159 18.03 14.39 5.26
CA GLY A 159 18.59 13.05 5.38
C GLY A 159 20.11 13.03 5.24
N SER A 160 20.67 11.84 5.40
CA SER A 160 22.07 11.54 5.11
C SER A 160 22.14 10.42 4.09
N VAL A 161 22.95 10.60 3.04
CA VAL A 161 23.14 9.56 2.01
C VAL A 161 23.80 8.34 2.68
N VAL A 162 23.15 7.18 2.62
CA VAL A 162 23.66 5.92 3.18
C VAL A 162 24.00 4.89 2.12
N GLY A 163 23.61 5.13 0.86
CA GLY A 163 23.99 4.34 -0.29
C GLY A 163 24.02 5.18 -1.56
N THR A 164 24.85 4.76 -2.52
CA THR A 164 24.99 5.41 -3.84
C THR A 164 25.01 4.34 -4.92
N ALA A 165 24.22 4.51 -5.99
CA ALA A 165 24.00 3.48 -7.01
C ALA A 165 23.62 2.14 -6.34
N VAL A 166 22.43 2.14 -5.72
CA VAL A 166 21.85 1.02 -4.99
C VAL A 166 20.83 0.34 -5.88
N GLU A 167 21.00 -0.95 -6.10
CA GLU A 167 20.02 -1.77 -6.82
C GLU A 167 18.92 -2.20 -5.84
N SER A 168 17.67 -2.06 -6.26
CA SER A 168 16.48 -2.59 -5.58
C SER A 168 15.45 -2.91 -6.64
N ASP A 169 14.93 -4.14 -6.63
CA ASP A 169 13.80 -4.55 -7.48
C ASP A 169 14.03 -4.29 -8.98
N GLY A 170 15.24 -4.65 -9.47
CA GLY A 170 15.62 -4.45 -10.87
C GLY A 170 15.94 -3.00 -11.28
N GLU A 171 15.68 -2.03 -10.41
CA GLU A 171 15.97 -0.62 -10.64
C GLU A 171 17.26 -0.17 -9.94
N LEU A 172 17.95 0.82 -10.54
CA LEU A 172 19.13 1.44 -9.95
C LEU A 172 18.81 2.82 -9.41
N PHE A 173 18.82 2.94 -8.09
CA PHE A 173 18.62 4.20 -7.38
C PHE A 173 19.95 4.93 -7.24
N PRO A 174 20.03 6.21 -7.66
CA PRO A 174 21.27 6.98 -7.56
C PRO A 174 21.68 7.19 -6.10
N TYR A 175 20.72 7.36 -5.19
CA TYR A 175 20.97 7.57 -3.76
C TYR A 175 19.96 6.79 -2.92
N LEU A 176 20.46 6.16 -1.85
CA LEU A 176 19.66 5.70 -0.74
C LEU A 176 19.91 6.68 0.42
N VAL A 177 18.85 7.32 0.92
CA VAL A 177 18.98 8.35 1.94
C VAL A 177 18.29 7.91 3.23
N LYS A 178 19.04 7.90 4.33
CA LYS A 178 18.48 7.74 5.67
C LYS A 178 18.02 9.10 6.14
N THR A 179 16.72 9.32 6.11
CA THR A 179 16.12 10.51 6.70
C THR A 179 16.43 10.51 8.19
N VAL A 180 16.95 11.63 8.70
CA VAL A 180 17.31 11.70 10.10
C VAL A 180 16.04 12.02 10.85
N CYS A 181 15.49 11.02 11.54
CA CYS A 181 14.42 11.22 12.50
C CYS A 181 14.94 12.01 13.72
N PHE A 182 15.35 13.27 13.53
CA PHE A 182 15.55 14.19 14.64
C PHE A 182 14.22 14.35 15.39
N GLU A 183 14.32 14.45 16.71
CA GLU A 183 13.31 14.75 17.74
C GLU A 183 12.00 15.35 17.20
N LEU A 184 11.28 14.38 16.62
CA LEU A 184 9.97 14.15 16.02
C LEU A 184 8.86 15.21 16.00
N LEU A 185 9.02 16.43 16.49
CA LEU A 185 7.90 17.38 16.39
C LEU A 185 7.74 17.93 14.97
N PHE A 186 8.84 18.30 14.32
CA PHE A 186 8.81 18.80 12.93
C PHE A 186 8.32 17.72 11.97
N LEU A 187 8.77 16.47 12.10
CA LEU A 187 8.31 15.37 11.24
C LEU A 187 6.83 15.04 11.46
N VAL A 188 6.38 15.00 12.72
CA VAL A 188 4.96 14.83 13.04
C VAL A 188 4.13 15.95 12.42
N LYS A 189 4.60 17.20 12.52
CA LYS A 189 3.96 18.36 11.90
C LYS A 189 3.91 18.25 10.37
N SER A 190 5.02 17.88 9.73
CA SER A 190 5.09 17.75 8.27
C SER A 190 4.28 16.57 7.72
N ALA A 191 4.21 15.47 8.47
CA ALA A 191 3.49 14.26 8.06
C ALA A 191 1.99 14.29 8.43
N ALA A 192 1.58 15.19 9.32
CA ALA A 192 0.18 15.36 9.65
C ALA A 192 -0.59 15.84 8.41
N LEU A 193 -1.72 15.19 8.12
CA LEU A 193 -2.58 15.60 7.01
C LEU A 193 -3.25 16.93 7.35
N GLY A 194 -3.06 17.92 6.48
CA GLY A 194 -3.80 19.17 6.53
C GLY A 194 -5.31 18.90 6.45
N ARG A 195 -6.09 19.43 7.39
CA ARG A 195 -7.55 19.24 7.39
C ARG A 195 -8.16 20.08 6.26
N MET A 196 -8.69 19.41 5.23
CA MET A 196 -9.54 20.08 4.23
C MET A 196 -11.00 20.22 4.69
N THR A 197 -11.44 19.42 5.67
CA THR A 197 -12.84 19.38 6.14
C THR A 197 -13.02 20.00 7.53
N SER A 198 -14.20 20.61 7.75
CA SER A 198 -14.54 21.28 9.02
C SER A 198 -14.79 20.30 10.18
N SER A 199 -15.31 19.09 9.90
CA SER A 199 -15.58 18.07 10.93
C SER A 199 -14.34 17.23 11.24
N ARG A 200 -14.16 16.88 12.53
CA ARG A 200 -13.08 15.98 12.96
C ARG A 200 -13.51 14.54 12.64
N PRO A 201 -12.67 13.74 11.96
CA PRO A 201 -13.00 12.33 11.76
C PRO A 201 -13.09 11.62 13.11
N LYS A 202 -13.96 10.62 13.19
CA LYS A 202 -14.07 9.77 14.37
C LYS A 202 -12.78 8.95 14.48
N LEU A 203 -12.10 9.07 15.63
CA LEU A 203 -10.88 8.32 15.94
C LEU A 203 -11.22 6.92 16.46
N ARG A 204 -10.38 5.94 16.15
CA ARG A 204 -10.51 4.54 16.59
C ARG A 204 -10.33 4.38 18.10
N PHE A 205 -9.43 5.15 18.70
CA PHE A 205 -9.08 5.04 20.11
C PHE A 205 -9.60 6.22 20.94
N ALA A 206 -9.99 5.95 22.19
CA ALA A 206 -10.40 6.95 23.17
C ALA A 206 -9.27 7.29 24.17
N GLU A 207 -9.39 8.42 24.86
CA GLU A 207 -8.45 8.78 25.94
C GLU A 207 -8.43 7.71 27.05
N GLY A 208 -7.25 7.40 27.55
CA GLY A 208 -6.99 6.36 28.56
C GLY A 208 -6.84 4.94 28.00
N GLU A 209 -7.25 4.68 26.76
CA GLU A 209 -7.12 3.36 26.13
C GLU A 209 -5.66 2.94 25.95
N ARG A 210 -5.44 1.63 26.05
CA ARG A 210 -4.14 1.02 25.84
C ARG A 210 -3.91 0.73 24.37
N VAL A 211 -2.81 1.25 23.87
CA VAL A 211 -2.43 1.17 22.46
C VAL A 211 -0.97 0.75 22.33
N ALA A 212 -0.61 0.30 21.15
CA ALA A 212 0.77 0.16 20.73
C ALA A 212 1.03 1.12 19.59
N VAL A 213 2.11 1.88 19.71
CA VAL A 213 2.50 2.88 18.72
C VAL A 213 3.83 2.49 18.10
N ARG A 214 3.91 2.69 16.79
CA ARG A 214 5.15 2.50 16.06
C ARG A 214 6.13 3.60 16.47
N VAL A 215 7.30 3.19 16.92
CA VAL A 215 8.41 4.08 17.26
C VAL A 215 9.51 3.93 16.22
N ARG A 216 10.64 4.62 16.43
CA ARG A 216 11.81 4.47 15.57
C ARG A 216 12.19 3.00 15.45
N ASN A 217 12.40 2.53 14.22
CA ASN A 217 12.95 1.19 13.95
C ASN A 217 14.23 0.98 14.78
N SER A 218 14.47 -0.26 15.22
CA SER A 218 15.71 -0.57 15.93
C SER A 218 16.91 -0.62 14.98
N ASN A 219 18.09 -0.90 15.54
CA ASN A 219 19.35 -0.88 14.81
C ASN A 219 19.44 -1.95 13.70
N ASP A 220 18.64 -3.01 13.79
CA ASP A 220 18.44 -4.06 12.78
C ASP A 220 17.57 -3.60 11.57
N GLY A 221 17.06 -2.37 11.61
CA GLY A 221 16.17 -1.83 10.57
C GLY A 221 14.73 -2.34 10.65
N LEU A 222 14.44 -3.28 11.54
CA LEU A 222 13.10 -3.83 11.76
C LEU A 222 12.24 -2.83 12.52
N GLU A 223 10.94 -2.82 12.21
CA GLU A 223 9.99 -1.96 12.90
C GLU A 223 9.96 -2.22 14.41
N CYS A 224 9.68 -1.18 15.19
CA CYS A 224 9.61 -1.28 16.65
C CYS A 224 8.29 -0.66 17.13
N TRP A 225 7.66 -1.33 18.10
CA TRP A 225 6.36 -0.96 18.65
C TRP A 225 6.46 -0.84 20.16
N CYS A 226 5.97 0.25 20.73
CA CYS A 226 5.94 0.48 22.17
C CYS A 226 4.49 0.57 22.67
N SER A 227 4.19 -0.11 23.77
CA SER A 227 2.93 0.04 24.48
C SER A 227 2.82 1.42 25.14
N GLY A 228 1.61 1.97 25.15
CA GLY A 228 1.30 3.28 25.68
C GLY A 228 -0.18 3.43 26.06
N ARG A 229 -0.53 4.62 26.53
CA ARG A 229 -1.92 5.04 26.75
C ARG A 229 -2.21 6.32 25.99
N VAL A 230 -3.37 6.38 25.34
CA VAL A 230 -3.82 7.61 24.68
C VAL A 230 -4.05 8.67 25.76
N ALA A 231 -3.19 9.69 25.78
CA ALA A 231 -3.23 10.76 26.78
C ALA A 231 -4.17 11.89 26.37
N ALA A 232 -4.30 12.15 25.05
CA ALA A 232 -5.19 13.16 24.51
C ALA A 232 -5.60 12.86 23.07
N LEU A 233 -6.83 13.21 22.70
CA LEU A 233 -7.29 13.26 21.31
C LEU A 233 -7.15 14.67 20.75
N TRP A 234 -6.75 14.78 19.48
CA TRP A 234 -6.54 16.07 18.82
C TRP A 234 -5.66 17.07 19.61
N PRO A 235 -4.55 16.65 20.25
CA PRO A 235 -3.68 17.57 20.96
C PRO A 235 -3.08 18.61 20.00
N GLN A 236 -2.91 19.83 20.51
CA GLN A 236 -2.20 20.87 19.79
C GLN A 236 -0.70 20.53 19.71
N LEU A 237 -0.12 20.67 18.52
CA LEU A 237 1.32 20.50 18.32
C LEU A 237 2.05 21.74 18.87
N PRO A 238 3.04 21.58 19.78
CA PRO A 238 3.79 22.73 20.30
C PRO A 238 4.63 23.44 19.23
N GLY A 239 5.11 24.65 19.52
CA GLY A 239 6.00 25.42 18.63
C GLY A 239 5.29 26.12 17.47
N GLU A 240 6.07 26.70 16.55
CA GLU A 240 5.55 27.55 15.47
C GLU A 240 4.70 26.75 14.48
N SER A 241 3.58 27.33 14.04
CA SER A 241 2.69 26.75 13.04
C SER A 241 3.11 27.06 11.61
N LYS A 242 4.05 27.99 11.42
CA LYS A 242 4.57 28.39 10.11
C LYS A 242 5.94 27.77 9.90
N TRP A 243 6.27 27.47 8.65
CA TRP A 243 7.61 27.09 8.24
C TRP A 243 8.02 27.88 7.00
N ASP A 244 9.32 28.09 6.87
CA ASP A 244 9.99 28.69 5.71
C ASP A 244 11.24 27.85 5.43
N ILE A 245 11.28 27.24 4.24
CA ILE A 245 12.42 26.47 3.76
C ILE A 245 12.78 27.04 2.39
N ASP A 246 13.91 27.75 2.33
CA ASP A 246 14.44 28.35 1.11
C ASP A 246 13.44 29.27 0.38
N GLY A 247 12.64 30.04 1.14
CA GLY A 247 11.65 30.97 0.59
C GLY A 247 10.32 30.33 0.22
N ILE A 248 10.18 29.00 0.37
CA ILE A 248 8.91 28.30 0.31
C ILE A 248 8.32 28.31 1.72
N THR A 249 7.20 29.00 1.88
CA THR A 249 6.50 29.11 3.17
C THR A 249 5.24 28.26 3.20
N GLY A 250 4.91 27.69 4.35
CA GLY A 250 3.65 26.98 4.56
C GLY A 250 3.22 26.99 6.03
N GLU A 251 2.09 26.33 6.30
CA GLU A 251 1.60 26.12 7.66
C GLU A 251 1.53 24.63 7.99
N PHE A 252 2.03 24.26 9.15
CA PHE A 252 1.82 22.95 9.74
C PHE A 252 0.40 22.80 10.27
N PRO A 253 -0.16 21.58 10.25
CA PRO A 253 -1.37 21.26 11.00
C PRO A 253 -1.20 21.64 12.47
N LYS A 254 -2.26 22.18 13.05
CA LYS A 254 -2.27 22.62 14.46
C LYS A 254 -2.42 21.46 15.44
N GLU A 255 -3.02 20.37 14.98
CA GLU A 255 -3.39 19.22 15.80
C GLU A 255 -3.10 17.91 15.06
N VAL A 256 -2.93 16.84 15.83
CA VAL A 256 -2.78 15.46 15.33
C VAL A 256 -3.78 14.54 16.02
N PRO A 257 -4.12 13.38 15.45
CA PRO A 257 -5.08 12.45 16.06
C PRO A 257 -4.82 12.13 17.54
N TYR A 258 -3.58 11.77 17.90
CA TYR A 258 -3.28 11.28 19.24
C TYR A 258 -1.99 11.84 19.83
N ARG A 259 -2.00 12.03 21.15
CA ARG A 259 -0.80 11.96 21.99
C ARG A 259 -0.88 10.71 22.82
N VAL A 260 0.18 9.91 22.82
CA VAL A 260 0.26 8.65 23.55
C VAL A 260 1.41 8.73 24.55
N ASP A 261 1.11 8.55 25.83
CA ASP A 261 2.14 8.43 26.87
C ASP A 261 2.66 6.98 26.86
N LEU A 262 3.97 6.80 26.67
CA LEU A 262 4.60 5.50 26.50
C LEU A 262 4.83 4.84 27.86
N LEU A 263 4.57 3.53 27.97
CA LEU A 263 4.79 2.77 29.20
C LEU A 263 6.27 2.39 29.39
N ALA A 264 7.01 2.26 28.28
CA ALA A 264 8.43 1.96 28.24
C ALA A 264 9.06 2.62 27.01
N GLY A 265 10.32 3.01 27.13
CA GLY A 265 11.10 3.60 26.04
C GLY A 265 11.89 4.83 26.47
N PRO A 266 12.75 5.36 25.60
CA PRO A 266 13.57 6.52 25.89
C PRO A 266 12.76 7.83 25.93
N ALA A 267 11.58 7.85 25.30
CA ALA A 267 10.64 8.97 25.36
C ALA A 267 9.44 8.61 26.25
N ASN A 268 8.96 9.58 27.03
CA ASN A 268 7.78 9.39 27.88
C ASN A 268 6.45 9.49 27.11
N TRP A 269 6.47 10.02 25.89
CA TRP A 269 5.28 10.22 25.07
C TRP A 269 5.64 10.37 23.58
N ILE A 270 4.64 10.21 22.72
CA ILE A 270 4.73 10.42 21.27
C ILE A 270 3.44 11.01 20.70
N PHE A 271 3.57 11.83 19.65
CA PHE A 271 2.44 12.27 18.84
C PHE A 271 2.25 11.31 17.66
N VAL A 272 1.01 10.88 17.44
CA VAL A 272 0.64 10.03 16.31
C VAL A 272 -0.10 10.90 15.29
N HIS A 273 0.56 11.17 14.16
CA HIS A 273 0.08 12.12 13.16
C HIS A 273 -1.05 11.60 12.28
N TRP A 274 -1.33 10.29 12.30
CA TRP A 274 -2.44 9.70 11.55
C TRP A 274 -3.05 8.50 12.28
N ASP A 275 -4.38 8.38 12.23
CA ASP A 275 -5.10 7.21 12.72
C ASP A 275 -5.05 6.07 11.69
N ASN A 276 -3.89 5.43 11.61
CA ASN A 276 -3.61 4.36 10.66
C ASN A 276 -2.97 3.16 11.37
N HIS A 277 -3.29 1.95 10.91
CA HIS A 277 -2.73 0.69 11.41
C HIS A 277 -1.20 0.62 11.33
N THR A 278 -0.56 1.41 10.46
CA THR A 278 0.91 1.47 10.34
C THR A 278 1.58 2.27 11.45
N LEU A 279 0.83 3.08 12.20
CA LEU A 279 1.36 3.97 13.25
C LEU A 279 0.83 3.65 14.64
N ILE A 280 -0.44 3.24 14.74
CA ILE A 280 -1.11 2.97 16.02
C ILE A 280 -2.08 1.81 15.88
N ARG A 281 -2.02 0.90 16.86
CA ARG A 281 -2.85 -0.30 16.98
C ARG A 281 -3.31 -0.47 18.43
N ARG A 282 -4.35 -1.27 18.67
CA ARG A 282 -4.70 -1.71 20.03
C ARG A 282 -3.53 -2.48 20.65
N GLU A 283 -3.29 -2.32 21.95
CA GLU A 283 -2.27 -3.12 22.64
C GLU A 283 -2.58 -4.62 22.47
N GLY A 284 -1.56 -5.42 22.10
CA GLY A 284 -1.69 -6.84 21.75
C GLY A 284 -1.91 -7.11 20.25
N LEU A 285 -2.19 -6.07 19.45
CA LEU A 285 -2.30 -6.16 17.99
C LEU A 285 -1.02 -5.67 17.26
N GLN A 286 0.12 -5.59 17.95
CA GLN A 286 1.41 -5.38 17.29
C GLN A 286 1.74 -6.58 16.39
N PRO A 287 2.42 -6.39 15.25
CA PRO A 287 2.86 -7.48 14.38
C PRO A 287 3.54 -8.61 15.18
N GLN A 288 3.17 -9.87 14.93
CA GLN A 288 3.79 -11.02 15.61
C GLN A 288 5.24 -11.19 15.15
N THR A 289 5.48 -10.97 13.87
CA THR A 289 6.80 -10.94 13.26
C THR A 289 7.14 -9.51 12.87
N ARG A 290 8.30 -9.03 13.31
CA ARG A 290 8.80 -7.71 12.95
C ARG A 290 9.33 -7.75 11.54
N VAL A 291 8.95 -6.78 10.70
CA VAL A 291 9.41 -6.71 9.31
C VAL A 291 10.33 -5.51 9.07
N LYS A 292 11.18 -5.61 8.04
CA LYS A 292 11.79 -4.42 7.42
C LYS A 292 10.68 -3.69 6.65
N GLY A 293 10.55 -2.38 6.83
CA GLY A 293 9.49 -1.61 6.15
C GLY A 293 8.21 -1.44 6.97
N ILE A 294 7.04 -1.64 6.36
CA ILE A 294 5.72 -1.41 6.96
C ILE A 294 4.98 -2.74 7.04
N SER A 295 4.57 -3.14 8.25
CA SER A 295 3.77 -4.36 8.40
C SER A 295 2.40 -4.24 7.73
N LYS A 296 1.97 -5.36 7.13
CA LYS A 296 0.73 -5.49 6.35
C LYS A 296 -0.50 -5.12 7.18
N ARG A 297 -1.58 -4.70 6.49
CA ARG A 297 -2.89 -4.42 7.12
C ARG A 297 -3.57 -5.68 7.64
N LEU A 298 -3.51 -6.76 6.87
CA LEU A 298 -4.06 -8.06 7.20
C LEU A 298 -2.94 -8.98 7.67
N GLU A 299 -3.12 -9.61 8.82
CA GLU A 299 -2.16 -10.58 9.39
C GLU A 299 -2.91 -11.83 9.81
N ILE A 300 -2.41 -13.00 9.38
CA ILE A 300 -2.90 -14.29 9.88
C ILE A 300 -2.13 -14.63 11.16
N ARG A 301 -2.86 -14.80 12.26
CA ARG A 301 -2.30 -15.10 13.57
C ARG A 301 -2.75 -16.46 14.08
N ARG A 302 -1.82 -17.16 14.74
CA ARG A 302 -2.15 -18.33 15.55
C ARG A 302 -2.57 -17.89 16.95
N ARG A 303 -3.76 -18.30 17.38
CA ARG A 303 -4.27 -18.12 18.75
C ARG A 303 -3.66 -19.15 19.70
N ASP A 304 -3.82 -18.91 21.01
CA ASP A 304 -3.34 -19.81 22.08
C ASP A 304 -3.94 -21.23 22.00
N ASP A 305 -5.14 -21.37 21.42
CA ASP A 305 -5.81 -22.67 21.19
C ASP A 305 -5.33 -23.39 19.91
N GLY A 306 -4.37 -22.80 19.19
CA GLY A 306 -3.84 -23.31 17.92
C GLY A 306 -4.69 -22.98 16.68
N THR A 307 -5.85 -22.34 16.84
CA THR A 307 -6.66 -21.90 15.70
C THR A 307 -6.04 -20.67 15.02
N MET A 308 -6.34 -20.49 13.74
CA MET A 308 -5.83 -19.36 12.95
C MET A 308 -6.94 -18.33 12.74
N GLU A 309 -6.60 -17.05 12.86
CA GLU A 309 -7.47 -15.93 12.54
C GLU A 309 -6.77 -14.92 11.63
N GLN A 310 -7.49 -14.34 10.68
CA GLN A 310 -7.04 -13.17 9.96
C GLN A 310 -7.52 -11.93 10.70
N VAL A 311 -6.57 -11.05 11.05
CA VAL A 311 -6.83 -9.80 11.76
C VAL A 311 -6.62 -8.64 10.80
N ASP A 312 -7.63 -7.78 10.67
CA ASP A 312 -7.48 -6.46 10.02
C ASP A 312 -7.04 -5.44 11.06
N HIS A 313 -5.80 -4.97 11.00
CA HIS A 313 -5.25 -4.02 11.96
C HIS A 313 -5.84 -2.62 11.87
N LEU A 314 -6.56 -2.29 10.79
CA LEU A 314 -7.25 -1.01 10.67
C LEU A 314 -8.59 -1.06 11.40
N THR A 315 -9.42 -2.08 11.12
CA THR A 315 -10.79 -2.21 11.64
C THR A 315 -10.88 -3.00 12.94
N GLU A 316 -9.80 -3.70 13.33
CA GLU A 316 -9.72 -4.65 14.44
C GLU A 316 -10.63 -5.87 14.29
N HIS A 317 -11.21 -6.07 13.10
CA HIS A 317 -12.06 -7.21 12.82
C HIS A 317 -11.23 -8.50 12.73
N ARG A 318 -11.77 -9.58 13.27
CA ARG A 318 -11.12 -10.90 13.33
C ARG A 318 -11.98 -11.92 12.60
N LYS A 319 -11.45 -12.49 11.52
CA LYS A 319 -12.10 -13.52 10.73
C LYS A 319 -11.45 -14.87 11.03
N PRO A 320 -12.17 -15.89 11.55
CA PRO A 320 -11.63 -17.23 11.65
C PRO A 320 -11.21 -17.73 10.27
N VAL A 321 -10.01 -18.30 10.16
CA VAL A 321 -9.57 -18.89 8.88
C VAL A 321 -10.02 -20.34 8.87
N SER A 322 -11.11 -20.63 8.15
CA SER A 322 -11.63 -21.99 7.99
C SER A 322 -10.64 -22.80 7.16
N LYS A 323 -9.92 -23.74 7.80
CA LYS A 323 -8.98 -24.71 7.22
C LYS A 323 -8.27 -24.17 5.97
N ILE A 324 -7.17 -23.47 6.20
CA ILE A 324 -6.17 -23.18 5.17
C ILE A 324 -5.89 -24.52 4.47
N ASN A 325 -6.15 -24.60 3.16
CA ASN A 325 -5.61 -25.68 2.34
C ASN A 325 -4.11 -25.71 2.66
N ALA A 326 -3.64 -26.83 3.23
CA ALA A 326 -2.37 -26.94 3.94
C ALA A 326 -1.11 -26.68 3.08
N ASP A 327 -1.28 -26.16 1.88
CA ASP A 327 -0.28 -25.92 0.85
C ASP A 327 0.05 -24.41 0.69
N MET A 328 -0.55 -23.50 1.46
CA MET A 328 -0.02 -22.13 1.59
C MET A 328 1.20 -22.16 2.50
N ASP A 329 2.33 -22.49 1.87
CA ASP A 329 3.66 -22.59 2.42
C ASP A 329 4.02 -21.30 3.18
N MET A 330 4.09 -21.41 4.51
CA MET A 330 4.56 -20.36 5.42
C MET A 330 6.09 -20.34 5.42
N SER A 331 6.70 -20.41 4.24
CA SER A 331 8.15 -20.31 4.03
C SER A 331 8.54 -18.83 3.88
N ASP A 332 8.33 -18.03 4.93
CA ASP A 332 9.15 -16.84 5.15
C ASP A 332 10.55 -17.32 5.60
N SER A 333 11.27 -17.98 4.70
CA SER A 333 12.66 -18.39 4.90
C SER A 333 13.60 -17.31 4.39
N ASP A 334 13.64 -16.17 5.08
CA ASP A 334 14.83 -15.31 5.12
C ASP A 334 15.88 -16.01 6.02
N SER A 335 16.43 -17.12 5.52
CA SER A 335 17.67 -17.66 6.05
C SER A 335 18.84 -17.10 5.23
N ASP A 336 19.14 -15.82 5.46
CA ASP A 336 20.49 -15.31 5.23
C ASP A 336 21.40 -15.99 6.27
N GLN A 337 22.03 -17.10 5.85
CA GLN A 337 23.14 -17.70 6.58
C GLN A 337 24.40 -16.85 6.36
N ASP A 338 24.85 -16.19 7.43
CA ASP A 338 26.24 -15.73 7.60
C ASP A 338 27.13 -16.87 8.16
#